data_AF-A0A381N9E1-F1
#
_entry.id   AF-A0A381N9E1-F1
#
_cell.length_a   1.000
_cell.length_b   1.000
_cell.length_c   1.000
_cell.angle_alpha   90.00
_cell.angle_beta   90.00
_cell.angle_gamma   90.00
#
_symmetry.space_group_name_H-M   'P 1'
#
loop_
_entity.id
_entity.type
_entity.pdbx_description
1 polymer ?
#
loop_
_entity_poly.entity_id
_entity_poly.type
_entity_poly.pdbx_seq_one_letter_code
_entity_poly.pdbx_strand_id
1 'polypeptide(L)'
;MANKTLNGECLCGEISWQMSGPFEFFGMCQCSRCRKVTGAAFATNLFVKPEQFIWLKGENNRNEYLLPKPNTFGNASCKTCGSRVPRNTARGWVLVPLGSTMELPGIKPTLVCPDDHTEWFTTLESTITE
;
A
#
# COMPACT_ATOMS: atom_id res chain seq x y z
N MET A 1 -1.87 4.33 24.92
CA MET A 1 -2.83 4.53 23.80
C MET A 1 -3.20 3.16 23.29
N ALA A 2 -4.49 2.83 23.20
CA ALA A 2 -4.91 1.50 22.76
C ALA A 2 -4.35 1.20 21.36
N ASN A 3 -3.72 0.04 21.18
CA ASN A 3 -3.21 -0.39 19.88
C ASN A 3 -4.40 -0.56 18.93
N LYS A 4 -4.51 0.33 17.94
CA LYS A 4 -5.55 0.26 16.92
C LYS A 4 -5.27 -0.93 16.01
N THR A 5 -6.27 -1.77 15.79
CA THR A 5 -6.22 -2.86 14.83
C THR A 5 -6.91 -2.43 13.54
N LEU A 6 -6.30 -2.70 12.39
CA LEU A 6 -6.90 -2.50 11.06
C LEU A 6 -6.96 -3.84 10.36
N ASN A 7 -8.07 -4.11 9.67
CA ASN A 7 -8.23 -5.29 8.83
C ASN A 7 -8.26 -4.87 7.38
N GLY A 8 -7.70 -5.68 6.50
CA GLY A 8 -7.77 -5.44 5.07
C GLY A 8 -7.98 -6.71 4.28
N GLU A 9 -8.50 -6.53 3.08
CA GLU A 9 -8.78 -7.61 2.15
C GLU A 9 -8.60 -7.17 0.70
N CYS A 10 -8.35 -8.15 -0.18
CA CYS A 10 -8.41 -7.90 -1.62
C CYS A 10 -9.87 -7.76 -2.09
N LEU A 11 -10.09 -7.23 -3.30
CA LEU A 11 -11.43 -6.98 -3.83
C LEU A 11 -12.35 -8.22 -3.85
N CYS A 12 -11.80 -9.42 -4.04
CA CYS A 12 -12.58 -10.66 -4.05
C CYS A 12 -12.70 -11.35 -2.68
N GLY A 13 -12.07 -10.82 -1.62
CA GLY A 13 -12.10 -11.44 -0.27
C GLY A 13 -11.32 -12.76 -0.14
N GLU A 14 -10.58 -13.19 -1.17
CA GLU A 14 -9.77 -14.42 -1.09
C GLU A 14 -8.50 -14.25 -0.26
N ILE A 15 -8.03 -13.02 -0.08
CA ILE A 15 -6.87 -12.66 0.73
C ILE A 15 -7.30 -11.63 1.75
N SER A 16 -7.03 -11.89 3.02
CA SER A 16 -7.27 -10.95 4.11
C SER A 16 -6.15 -10.98 5.14
N TRP A 17 -5.99 -9.87 5.83
CA TRP A 17 -4.91 -9.65 6.80
C TRP A 17 -5.35 -8.67 7.87
N GLN A 18 -4.59 -8.66 8.95
CA GLN A 18 -4.75 -7.74 10.05
C GLN A 18 -3.41 -7.12 10.42
N MET A 19 -3.44 -5.87 10.86
CA MET A 19 -2.29 -5.20 11.44
C MET A 19 -2.66 -4.47 12.73
N SER A 20 -1.71 -4.40 13.65
CA SER A 20 -1.89 -3.79 14.97
C SER A 20 -0.89 -2.68 15.20
N GLY A 21 -1.38 -1.54 15.68
CA GLY A 21 -0.54 -0.41 16.06
C GLY A 21 0.42 -0.73 17.22
N PRO A 22 1.32 0.20 17.56
CA PRO A 22 1.38 1.58 17.07
C PRO A 22 1.87 1.68 15.61
N PHE A 23 1.18 2.46 14.79
CA PHE A 23 1.62 2.74 13.42
C PHE A 23 2.57 3.93 13.42
N GLU A 24 3.71 3.79 12.74
CA GLU A 24 4.76 4.82 12.70
C GLU A 24 4.99 5.36 11.29
N PHE A 25 4.77 4.53 10.27
CA PHE A 25 5.12 4.87 8.89
C PHE A 25 3.93 4.74 7.95
N PHE A 26 3.48 5.90 7.47
CA PHE A 26 2.41 6.04 6.50
C PHE A 26 2.94 6.81 5.29
N GLY A 27 3.09 6.12 4.15
CA GLY A 27 3.61 6.69 2.92
C GLY A 27 2.54 6.92 1.86
N MET A 28 2.58 8.10 1.24
CA MET A 28 1.87 8.45 0.01
C MET A 28 2.91 8.76 -1.06
N CYS A 29 3.22 7.75 -1.87
CA CYS A 29 4.25 7.88 -2.90
C CYS A 29 3.61 8.12 -4.27
N GLN A 30 4.06 9.15 -4.98
CA GLN A 30 3.60 9.46 -6.32
C GLN A 30 4.59 9.09 -7.43
N CYS A 31 5.73 8.47 -7.15
CA CYS A 31 6.73 8.23 -8.20
C CYS A 31 6.17 7.40 -9.36
N SER A 32 6.77 7.53 -10.55
CA SER A 32 6.33 6.83 -11.76
C SER A 32 6.09 5.31 -11.57
N ARG A 33 6.90 4.63 -10.75
CA ARG A 33 6.73 3.21 -10.43
C ARG A 33 5.48 2.94 -9.59
N CYS A 34 5.23 3.79 -8.59
CA CYS A 34 4.03 3.71 -7.75
C CYS A 34 2.78 3.95 -8.60
N ARG A 35 2.77 4.97 -9.48
CA ARG A 35 1.65 5.22 -10.40
C ARG A 35 1.39 4.05 -11.34
N LYS A 36 2.44 3.47 -11.94
CA LYS A 36 2.31 2.30 -12.84
C LYS A 36 1.72 1.07 -12.14
N VAL A 37 2.04 0.89 -10.85
CA VAL A 37 1.58 -0.26 -10.06
C VAL A 37 0.16 -0.09 -9.55
N THR A 38 -0.27 1.12 -9.21
CA THR A 38 -1.61 1.37 -8.67
C THR A 38 -2.62 1.84 -9.72
N GLY A 39 -2.15 2.36 -10.86
CA GLY A 39 -3.01 3.08 -11.81
C GLY A 39 -3.55 4.40 -11.24
N ALA A 40 -3.03 4.88 -10.11
CA ALA A 40 -3.52 6.05 -9.39
C ALA A 40 -2.41 7.07 -9.14
N ALA A 41 -2.78 8.31 -8.80
CA ALA A 41 -1.83 9.38 -8.51
C ALA A 41 -0.87 9.04 -7.35
N PHE A 42 -1.38 8.36 -6.31
CA PHE A 42 -0.58 7.90 -5.18
C PHE A 42 -0.70 6.40 -4.95
N ALA A 43 0.42 5.80 -4.56
CA ALA A 43 0.42 4.54 -3.82
C ALA A 43 0.43 4.85 -2.33
N THR A 44 -0.72 4.65 -1.70
CA THR A 44 -0.97 4.87 -0.28
C THR A 44 -0.70 3.59 0.49
N ASN A 45 0.35 3.56 1.30
CA ASN A 45 0.80 2.36 2.00
C ASN A 45 1.14 2.64 3.46
N LEU A 46 0.80 1.70 4.33
CA LEU A 46 1.39 1.58 5.66
C LEU A 46 2.61 0.68 5.60
N PHE A 47 3.56 0.97 6.48
CA PHE A 47 4.70 0.10 6.71
C PHE A 47 4.68 -0.30 8.19
N VAL A 48 4.56 -1.59 8.43
CA VAL A 48 4.46 -2.16 9.78
C VAL A 48 5.56 -3.18 9.99
N LYS A 49 5.96 -3.41 11.24
CA LYS A 49 6.93 -4.46 11.57
C LYS A 49 6.29 -5.84 11.41
N PRO A 50 7.05 -6.92 11.14
CA PRO A 50 6.50 -8.26 10.97
C PRO A 50 5.62 -8.71 12.14
N GLU A 51 6.00 -8.40 13.37
CA GLU A 51 5.26 -8.73 14.59
C GLU A 51 3.91 -7.98 14.73
N GLN A 52 3.71 -6.92 13.94
CA GLN A 52 2.47 -6.15 13.91
C GLN A 52 1.48 -6.66 12.86
N PHE A 53 1.86 -7.67 12.06
CA PHE A 53 1.10 -8.09 10.90
C PHE A 53 0.78 -9.59 10.96
N ILE A 54 -0.46 -9.95 10.61
CA ILE A 54 -0.88 -11.34 10.46
C ILE A 54 -1.69 -11.52 9.18
N TRP A 55 -1.45 -12.64 8.48
CA TRP A 55 -2.38 -13.12 7.45
C TRP A 55 -3.55 -13.81 8.12
N LEU A 56 -4.76 -13.47 7.70
CA LEU A 56 -5.98 -14.14 8.14
C LEU A 56 -6.42 -15.21 7.14
N LYS A 57 -6.27 -14.93 5.84
CA LYS A 57 -6.64 -15.83 4.75
C LYS A 57 -5.78 -15.60 3.50
N GLY A 58 -5.53 -16.66 2.73
CA GLY A 58 -5.18 -16.54 1.32
C GLY A 58 -3.75 -16.12 1.01
N GLU A 59 -2.81 -16.27 1.94
CA GLU A 59 -1.41 -15.86 1.71
C GLU A 59 -0.80 -16.48 0.45
N ASN A 60 -1.10 -17.75 0.17
CA ASN A 60 -0.60 -18.48 -1.00
C ASN A 60 -1.23 -18.01 -2.33
N ASN A 61 -2.32 -17.25 -2.27
CA ASN A 61 -3.04 -16.72 -3.44
C ASN A 61 -2.45 -15.38 -3.93
N ARG A 62 -1.26 -14.99 -3.46
CA ARG A 62 -0.53 -13.81 -3.96
C ARG A 62 0.33 -14.15 -5.18
N ASN A 63 0.49 -13.18 -6.06
CA ASN A 63 1.58 -13.08 -7.01
C ASN A 63 2.51 -11.95 -6.56
N GLU A 64 3.82 -12.12 -6.71
CA GLU A 64 4.83 -11.09 -6.36
C GLU A 64 5.72 -10.77 -7.56
N TYR A 65 5.95 -9.48 -7.78
CA TYR A 65 6.83 -8.94 -8.79
C TYR A 65 7.89 -8.07 -8.13
N LEU A 66 9.16 -8.37 -8.36
CA LEU A 66 10.31 -7.61 -7.86
C LEU A 66 11.14 -7.12 -9.05
N LEU A 67 11.63 -5.88 -8.98
CA LEU A 67 12.63 -5.42 -9.94
C LEU A 67 13.96 -6.17 -9.74
N PRO A 68 14.76 -6.36 -10.81
CA PRO A 68 16.10 -6.93 -10.69
C PRO A 68 16.98 -6.12 -9.72
N LYS A 69 17.87 -6.83 -9.02
CA LYS A 69 18.89 -6.21 -8.16
C LYS A 69 19.75 -5.23 -8.98
N PRO A 70 20.23 -4.12 -8.38
CA PRO A 70 20.17 -3.78 -6.95
C PRO A 70 18.87 -3.08 -6.51
N ASN A 71 17.83 -3.01 -7.35
CA ASN A 71 16.58 -2.36 -6.99
C ASN A 71 15.79 -3.21 -5.97
N THR A 72 15.08 -2.54 -5.05
CA THR A 72 14.25 -3.17 -4.00
C THR A 72 12.76 -2.92 -4.18
N PHE A 73 12.37 -2.24 -5.25
CA PHE A 73 10.98 -2.00 -5.60
C PHE A 73 10.30 -3.29 -6.05
N GLY A 74 9.04 -3.42 -5.67
CA GLY A 74 8.22 -4.56 -6.05
C GLY A 74 6.77 -4.37 -5.63
N ASN A 75 5.92 -5.26 -6.12
CA ASN A 75 4.47 -5.27 -5.91
C ASN A 75 4.01 -6.70 -5.59
N ALA A 76 3.01 -6.84 -4.71
CA ALA A 76 2.26 -8.07 -4.58
C ALA A 76 0.79 -7.82 -4.91
N SER A 77 0.16 -8.79 -5.56
CA SER A 77 -1.22 -8.72 -6.01
C SER A 77 -1.96 -10.04 -5.78
N CYS A 78 -3.27 -10.00 -5.62
CA CYS A 78 -4.10 -11.20 -5.60
C CYS A 78 -4.12 -11.84 -7.00
N LYS A 79 -3.87 -13.15 -7.09
CA LYS A 79 -3.96 -13.89 -8.37
C LYS A 79 -5.38 -13.90 -8.96
N THR A 80 -6.40 -13.78 -8.12
CA THR A 80 -7.81 -13.84 -8.53
C THR A 80 -8.34 -12.50 -9.06
N CYS A 81 -8.12 -11.40 -8.32
CA CYS A 81 -8.72 -10.09 -8.66
C CYS A 81 -7.71 -9.00 -9.02
N GLY A 82 -6.40 -9.28 -8.96
CA GLY A 82 -5.35 -8.31 -9.27
C GLY A 82 -5.14 -7.20 -8.24
N SER A 83 -6.00 -7.08 -7.22
CA SER A 83 -5.85 -6.07 -6.16
C SER A 83 -4.49 -6.20 -5.48
N ARG A 84 -3.90 -5.05 -5.14
CA ARG A 84 -2.66 -5.04 -4.36
C ARG A 84 -2.88 -5.65 -2.99
N VAL A 85 -1.90 -6.41 -2.53
CA VAL A 85 -1.89 -7.05 -1.21
C VAL A 85 -0.56 -6.79 -0.50
N PRO A 86 -0.49 -7.00 0.84
CA PRO A 86 0.74 -6.76 1.57
C PRO A 86 1.92 -7.59 1.07
N ARG A 87 3.13 -7.08 1.25
CA ARG A 87 4.37 -7.79 0.89
C ARG A 87 5.52 -7.41 1.81
N ASN A 88 6.51 -8.29 1.93
CA ASN A 88 7.74 -7.99 2.64
C ASN A 88 8.64 -7.04 1.84
N THR A 89 9.25 -6.07 2.52
CA THR A 89 10.25 -5.17 1.94
C THR A 89 11.64 -5.73 2.17
N ALA A 90 12.62 -5.30 1.35
CA ALA A 90 14.03 -5.65 1.57
C ALA A 90 14.60 -5.14 2.91
N ARG A 91 13.92 -4.22 3.59
CA ARG A 91 14.31 -3.68 4.90
C ARG A 91 13.69 -4.45 6.09
N GLY A 92 12.97 -5.55 5.83
CA GLY A 92 12.35 -6.38 6.87
C GLY A 92 11.00 -5.88 7.38
N TRP A 93 10.39 -4.91 6.71
CA TRP A 93 9.05 -4.38 7.05
C TRP A 93 7.99 -4.98 6.13
N VAL A 94 6.75 -5.02 6.59
CA VAL A 94 5.59 -5.36 5.76
C VAL A 94 4.99 -4.08 5.20
N LEU A 95 5.01 -3.95 3.87
CA LEU A 95 4.29 -2.89 3.17
C LEU A 95 2.85 -3.34 2.96
N VAL A 96 1.89 -2.56 3.47
CA VAL A 96 0.46 -2.84 3.36
C VAL A 96 -0.25 -1.75 2.55
N PRO A 97 -0.95 -2.07 1.45
CA PRO A 97 -1.76 -1.09 0.73
C PRO A 97 -2.96 -0.64 1.57
N LEU A 98 -3.01 0.65 1.92
CA LEU A 98 -4.04 1.21 2.82
C LEU A 98 -5.44 1.26 2.16
N GLY A 99 -5.49 1.31 0.84
CA GLY A 99 -6.76 1.28 0.09
C GLY A 99 -7.55 -0.02 0.28
N SER A 100 -6.90 -1.10 0.73
CA SER A 100 -7.54 -2.39 1.01
C SER A 100 -7.98 -2.57 2.46
N THR A 101 -7.70 -1.60 3.34
CA THR A 101 -8.10 -1.61 4.76
C THR A 101 -9.32 -0.73 5.04
N MET A 102 -9.64 0.23 4.17
CA MET A 102 -10.76 1.21 4.27
C MET A 102 -10.80 2.07 5.56
N GLU A 103 -9.98 1.78 6.55
CA GLU A 103 -9.89 2.48 7.83
C GLU A 103 -8.63 3.35 7.93
N LEU A 104 -8.73 4.49 8.63
CA LEU A 104 -7.61 5.38 8.85
C LEU A 104 -6.70 4.86 9.99
N PRO A 105 -5.35 4.94 9.84
CA PRO A 105 -4.42 4.47 10.86
C PRO A 105 -4.31 5.36 12.10
N GLY A 106 -4.95 6.54 12.09
CA GLY A 106 -4.84 7.49 13.21
C GLY A 106 -3.52 8.26 13.26
N ILE A 107 -2.68 8.13 12.22
CA ILE A 107 -1.47 8.93 12.00
C ILE A 107 -1.58 9.70 10.67
N LYS A 108 -0.89 10.84 10.58
CA LYS A 108 -0.76 11.59 9.32
C LYS A 108 0.28 10.91 8.40
N PRO A 109 0.23 11.13 7.08
CA PRO A 109 1.29 10.69 6.19
C PRO A 109 2.65 11.21 6.67
N THR A 110 3.61 10.31 6.87
CA THR A 110 4.98 10.63 7.30
C THR A 110 5.96 10.70 6.13
N LEU A 111 5.57 10.18 4.96
CA LEU A 111 6.33 10.30 3.72
C LEU A 111 5.38 10.70 2.58
N VAL A 112 5.52 11.93 2.10
CA VAL A 112 4.91 12.39 0.85
C VAL A 112 6.08 12.73 -0.09
N CYS A 113 6.14 12.08 -1.24
CA CYS A 113 7.15 12.43 -2.25
C CYS A 113 6.60 13.60 -3.07
N PRO A 114 7.19 14.80 -3.07
CA PRO A 114 6.64 15.95 -3.77
C PRO A 114 7.12 16.10 -5.23
N ASP A 115 8.19 15.43 -5.65
CA ASP A 115 8.93 15.84 -6.86
C ASP A 115 8.70 14.97 -8.12
N ASP A 116 7.55 14.31 -8.26
CA ASP A 116 7.22 13.52 -9.47
C ASP A 116 5.71 13.63 -9.75
N HIS A 117 5.25 14.87 -9.95
CA HIS A 117 3.88 15.14 -10.34
C HIS A 117 3.70 14.93 -11.85
N THR A 118 2.59 14.28 -12.22
CA THR A 118 2.11 14.29 -13.61
C THR A 118 1.21 15.49 -13.83
N GLU A 119 1.28 16.13 -15.00
CA GLU A 119 0.48 17.32 -15.34
C GLU A 119 -1.03 17.10 -15.10
N TRP A 120 -1.56 15.93 -15.47
CA TRP A 120 -2.96 15.57 -15.28
C TRP A 120 -3.41 15.49 -13.81
N PHE A 121 -2.49 15.32 -12.86
CA PHE A 121 -2.82 15.31 -11.43
C PHE A 121 -2.75 16.71 -10.83
N THR A 122 -1.77 17.51 -11.23
CA THR A 122 -1.64 18.92 -10.80
C THR A 122 -2.83 19.79 -11.22
N THR A 123 -3.58 19.39 -12.24
CA THR A 123 -4.77 20.10 -12.73
C THR A 123 -6.09 19.46 -12.27
N LEU A 124 -6.09 18.54 -11.31
CA LEU A 124 -7.31 17.82 -10.93
C LEU A 124 -8.43 18.77 -10.47
N GLU A 125 -8.12 19.80 -9.68
CA GLU A 125 -9.12 20.79 -9.25
C GLU A 125 -9.72 21.56 -10.42
N SER A 126 -8.91 21.94 -11.41
CA SER A 126 -9.38 22.66 -12.60
C SER A 126 -10.12 21.76 -13.60
N THR A 127 -9.89 20.44 -13.56
CA THR A 127 -10.50 19.47 -14.48
C THR A 127 -11.92 19.05 -14.05
N ILE A 128 -12.24 19.13 -12.76
CA ILE A 128 -13.56 18.74 -12.20
C ILE A 128 -14.53 19.94 -12.21
N THR A 129 -14.04 21.15 -12.40
CA THR A 129 -14.81 22.39 -12.31
C THR A 129 -15.22 22.99 -13.67
N GLU A 130 -14.94 22.29 -14.78
CA GLU A 130 -15.47 22.61 -16.13
C GLU A 130 -16.74 21.82 -16.47
#